data_AF-A0A968XYZ9-F1
#
_entry.id   AF-A0A968XYZ9-F1
#
_cell.length_a   1.000
_cell.length_b   1.000
_cell.length_c   1.000
_cell.angle_alpha   90.00
_cell.angle_beta   90.00
_cell.angle_gamma   90.00
#
_symmetry.space_group_name_H-M   'P 1'
#
loop_
_entity.id
_entity.type
_entity.pdbx_description
1 polymer ?
#
loop_
_entity_poly.entity_id
_entity_poly.type
_entity_poly.pdbx_seq_one_letter_code
_entity_poly.pdbx_strand_id
1 'polypeptide(L)'
;MLKDNIHSTLAKRSTGSWLIVPLEVNHQVWGSLSLLRQQPSPWQEMEVRSAEALASQLAIAIQQAELYQKLQLANQELGRLATLDGLTQVANRRKFDECLESQWREARREQSYLGMICAT
;
A
#
# COMPACT_ATOMS: atom_id res chain seq x y z
N MET A 1 -2.39 -13.41 -20.44
CA MET A 1 -3.77 -13.84 -20.76
C MET A 1 -4.61 -13.78 -19.51
N LEU A 2 -5.21 -12.62 -19.19
CA LEU A 2 -6.25 -12.51 -18.17
C LEU A 2 -7.58 -12.84 -18.85
N LYS A 3 -8.02 -14.10 -18.69
CA LYS A 3 -9.35 -14.57 -19.10
C LYS A 3 -10.38 -14.05 -18.09
N ASP A 4 -10.73 -12.77 -18.18
CA ASP A 4 -11.83 -12.23 -17.37
C ASP A 4 -13.15 -12.50 -18.07
N ASN A 5 -13.87 -13.49 -17.51
CA ASN A 5 -15.22 -13.95 -17.87
C ASN A 5 -16.31 -12.85 -17.76
N ILE A 6 -15.91 -11.63 -17.38
CA ILE A 6 -16.75 -10.44 -17.25
C ILE A 6 -17.01 -9.81 -18.62
N HIS A 7 -16.04 -9.86 -19.55
CA HIS A 7 -16.17 -9.22 -20.86
C HIS A 7 -17.14 -9.95 -21.81
N SER A 8 -17.20 -11.29 -21.76
CA SER A 8 -18.05 -12.09 -22.66
C SER A 8 -19.53 -12.07 -22.29
N THR A 9 -19.86 -11.86 -21.01
CA THR A 9 -21.24 -11.93 -20.52
C THR A 9 -22.00 -10.62 -20.79
N LEU A 10 -21.30 -9.49 -20.88
CA LEU A 10 -21.88 -8.18 -21.16
C LEU A 10 -21.94 -7.86 -22.67
N ALA A 11 -21.00 -8.39 -23.47
CA ALA A 11 -20.98 -8.23 -24.93
C ALA A 11 -22.24 -8.81 -25.63
N LYS A 12 -22.92 -9.78 -25.02
CA LYS A 12 -24.13 -10.40 -25.58
C LYS A 12 -25.42 -9.58 -25.37
N ARG A 13 -25.39 -8.50 -24.59
CA ARG A 13 -26.62 -7.77 -24.18
C ARG A 13 -26.59 -6.25 -24.40
N SER A 14 -25.48 -5.66 -24.83
CA SER A 14 -25.35 -4.20 -24.89
C SER A 14 -25.00 -3.71 -26.30
N THR A 15 -25.92 -2.94 -26.89
CA THR A 15 -25.72 -2.16 -28.12
C THR A 15 -24.86 -0.92 -27.84
N GLY A 16 -23.72 -1.10 -27.16
CA GLY A 16 -22.86 -0.02 -26.68
C GLY A 16 -21.45 -0.07 -27.26
N SER A 17 -20.64 0.93 -26.94
CA SER A 17 -19.23 1.00 -27.33
C SER A 17 -18.33 0.88 -26.11
N TRP A 18 -17.26 0.10 -26.25
CA TRP A 18 -16.34 -0.25 -25.16
C TRP A 18 -14.94 0.23 -25.53
N LEU A 19 -14.26 0.90 -24.60
CA LEU A 19 -12.84 1.23 -24.70
C LEU A 19 -12.13 0.57 -23.54
N ILE A 20 -11.15 -0.28 -23.85
CA ILE A 20 -10.34 -0.98 -22.86
C ILE A 20 -8.91 -0.49 -23.07
N VAL A 21 -8.34 0.10 -22.03
CA VAL A 21 -6.97 0.58 -22.00
C VAL A 21 -6.19 -0.24 -20.96
N PRO A 22 -5.09 -0.91 -21.33
CA PRO A 22 -4.30 -1.68 -20.38
C PRO A 22 -3.63 -0.74 -19.36
N LEU A 23 -3.60 -1.17 -18.10
CA LEU A 23 -2.80 -0.56 -17.05
C LEU A 23 -1.46 -1.30 -17.00
N GLU A 24 -0.40 -0.68 -17.52
CA GLU A 24 0.93 -1.26 -17.56
C GLU A 24 1.79 -0.74 -16.41
N VAL A 25 2.10 -1.61 -15.44
CA VAL A 25 2.96 -1.31 -14.30
C VAL A 25 4.24 -2.15 -14.46
N ASN A 26 5.41 -1.53 -14.45
CA ASN A 26 6.71 -2.22 -14.62
C ASN A 26 6.79 -3.11 -15.88
N HIS A 27 6.28 -2.64 -17.03
CA HIS A 27 6.22 -3.41 -18.28
C HIS A 27 5.37 -4.69 -18.20
N GLN A 28 4.51 -4.81 -17.18
CA GLN A 28 3.56 -5.89 -17.04
C GLN A 28 2.14 -5.34 -17.02
N VAL A 29 1.22 -6.01 -17.72
CA VAL A 29 -0.21 -5.68 -17.64
C VAL A 29 -0.70 -6.04 -16.24
N TRP A 30 -0.96 -5.02 -15.45
CA TRP A 30 -1.49 -5.13 -14.09
C TRP A 30 -3.02 -5.31 -14.12
N GLY A 31 -3.67 -4.67 -15.08
CA GLY A 31 -5.12 -4.75 -15.29
C GLY A 31 -5.56 -3.92 -16.49
N SER A 32 -6.81 -3.43 -16.46
CA SER A 32 -7.33 -2.56 -17.51
C SER A 32 -8.30 -1.52 -16.98
N LEU A 33 -8.23 -0.31 -17.53
CA LEU A 33 -9.26 0.72 -17.43
C LEU A 33 -10.30 0.46 -18.53
N SER A 34 -11.54 0.19 -18.13
CA SER A 34 -12.65 -0.03 -19.06
C SER A 34 -13.63 1.14 -19.01
N LEU A 35 -13.86 1.78 -20.16
CA LEU A 35 -14.89 2.78 -20.35
C LEU A 35 -16.04 2.18 -21.16
N LEU A 36 -17.27 2.37 -20.67
CA LEU A 36 -18.49 1.89 -21.30
C LEU A 36 -19.34 3.07 -21.74
N ARG A 37 -19.79 3.02 -23.00
CA ARG A 37 -20.78 3.95 -23.55
C ARG A 37 -22.05 3.17 -23.88
N GLN A 38 -23.20 3.64 -23.38
CA GLN A 38 -24.49 2.99 -23.62
C GLN A 38 -24.95 3.10 -25.09
N GLN A 39 -24.58 4.18 -25.78
CA GLN A 39 -24.87 4.38 -27.20
C GLN A 39 -23.72 3.85 -28.07
N PRO A 40 -24.01 3.19 -29.21
CA PRO A 40 -22.99 2.67 -30.11
C PRO A 40 -22.42 3.82 -30.94
N SER A 41 -21.38 4.48 -30.41
CA SER A 41 -20.69 5.58 -31.06
C SER A 41 -19.19 5.37 -30.95
N PRO A 42 -18.44 5.50 -32.06
CA PRO A 42 -17.00 5.29 -32.05
C PRO A 42 -16.32 6.25 -31.06
N TRP A 43 -15.27 5.75 -30.40
CA TRP A 43 -14.42 6.59 -29.56
C TRP A 43 -13.57 7.48 -30.45
N GLN A 44 -13.56 8.77 -30.13
CA GLN A 44 -12.70 9.71 -30.84
C GLN A 44 -11.25 9.51 -30.40
N GLU A 45 -10.31 9.79 -31.30
CA GLU A 45 -8.88 9.64 -31.01
C GLU A 45 -8.43 10.46 -29.79
N MET A 46 -9.03 11.63 -29.56
CA MET A 46 -8.78 12.44 -28.36
C MET A 46 -9.29 11.77 -27.07
N GLU A 47 -10.42 11.06 -27.12
CA GLU A 47 -10.95 10.32 -25.99
C GLU A 47 -10.05 9.12 -25.66
N VAL A 48 -9.57 8.42 -26.69
CA VAL A 48 -8.60 7.32 -26.54
C VAL A 48 -7.30 7.84 -25.91
N ARG A 49 -6.72 8.92 -26.46
CA ARG A 49 -5.51 9.54 -25.90
C ARG A 49 -5.68 9.98 -24.45
N SER A 50 -6.85 10.51 -24.10
CA SER A 50 -7.14 10.92 -22.73
C SER A 50 -7.23 9.71 -21.79
N ALA A 51 -7.88 8.64 -22.23
CA ALA A 51 -7.97 7.39 -21.47
C ALA A 51 -6.58 6.72 -21.30
N GLU A 52 -5.72 6.76 -22.31
CA GLU A 52 -4.32 6.30 -22.25
C GLU A 52 -3.49 7.13 -21.27
N ALA A 53 -3.63 8.46 -21.29
CA ALA A 53 -2.95 9.33 -20.34
C ALA A 53 -3.39 9.06 -18.89
N LEU A 54 -4.70 8.87 -18.66
CA LEU A 54 -5.24 8.50 -17.36
C LEU A 54 -4.74 7.11 -16.91
N ALA A 55 -4.75 6.12 -17.81
CA ALA A 55 -4.24 4.79 -17.53
C ALA A 55 -2.76 4.82 -17.13
N SER A 56 -1.95 5.65 -17.82
CA SER A 56 -0.53 5.85 -17.50
C SER A 56 -0.35 6.47 -16.12
N GLN A 57 -1.14 7.49 -15.76
CA GLN A 57 -1.09 8.10 -14.42
C GLN A 57 -1.51 7.11 -13.33
N LEU A 58 -2.56 6.33 -13.57
CA LEU A 58 -3.00 5.28 -12.64
C LEU A 58 -1.92 4.22 -12.43
N ALA A 59 -1.24 3.79 -13.49
CA ALA A 59 -0.14 2.84 -13.39
C ALA A 59 1.00 3.35 -12.49
N ILE A 60 1.37 4.63 -12.63
CA ILE A 60 2.37 5.28 -11.76
C ILE A 60 1.88 5.30 -10.30
N ALA A 61 0.62 5.68 -10.06
CA ALA A 61 0.07 5.75 -8.71
C ALA A 61 0.01 4.36 -8.03
N ILE A 62 -0.36 3.32 -8.79
CA ILE A 62 -0.34 1.92 -8.32
C ILE A 62 1.08 1.51 -7.93
N GLN A 63 2.06 1.79 -8.81
CA GLN A 63 3.47 1.48 -8.53
C GLN A 63 3.97 2.17 -7.25
N GLN A 64 3.62 3.44 -7.07
CA GLN A 64 4.00 4.21 -5.88
C GLN A 64 3.37 3.64 -4.61
N ALA A 65 2.09 3.27 -4.65
CA ALA A 65 1.40 2.66 -3.52
C ALA A 65 2.05 1.33 -3.12
N GLU A 66 2.38 0.47 -4.09
CA GLU A 66 3.08 -0.79 -3.84
C GLU A 66 4.47 -0.58 -3.23
N LEU A 67 5.24 0.38 -3.76
CA LEU A 67 6.58 0.70 -3.23
C LEU A 67 6.50 1.26 -1.81
N TYR A 68 5.53 2.15 -1.56
CA TYR A 68 5.30 2.71 -0.24
C TYR A 68 4.92 1.62 0.77
N GLN A 69 4.03 0.69 0.41
CA GLN A 69 3.67 -0.43 1.27
C GLN A 69 4.88 -1.32 1.58
N LYS A 70 5.71 -1.63 0.59
CA LYS A 70 6.96 -2.40 0.80
C LYS A 70 7.90 -1.68 1.75
N LEU A 71 8.06 -0.37 1.59
CA LEU A 71 8.89 0.45 2.47
C LEU A 71 8.37 0.45 3.91
N GLN A 72 7.05 0.56 4.11
CA GLN A 72 6.43 0.51 5.43
C GLN A 72 6.67 -0.85 6.12
N LEU A 73 6.48 -1.95 5.39
CA LEU A 73 6.74 -3.29 5.92
C LEU A 73 8.22 -3.49 6.27
N ALA A 74 9.15 -3.03 5.42
CA ALA A 74 10.57 -3.10 5.69
C ALA A 74 10.96 -2.29 6.93
N ASN A 75 10.41 -1.08 7.09
CA ASN A 75 10.64 -0.25 8.28
C ASN A 75 10.07 -0.88 9.55
N GLN A 76 8.89 -1.52 9.48
CA GLN A 76 8.33 -2.25 10.62
C GLN A 76 9.21 -3.42 11.03
N GLU A 77 9.70 -4.20 10.07
CA GLU A 77 10.57 -5.33 10.35
C GLU A 77 11.93 -4.90 10.91
N LEU A 78 12.54 -3.84 10.34
CA LEU A 78 13.74 -3.23 10.89
C LEU A 78 13.51 -2.70 12.31
N GLY A 79 12.38 -2.06 12.56
CA GLY A 79 11.99 -1.61 13.90
C GLY A 79 11.91 -2.78 14.88
N ARG A 80 11.29 -3.90 14.47
CA ARG A 80 11.16 -5.12 15.26
C ARG A 80 12.52 -5.74 15.58
N LEU A 81 13.39 -5.89 14.57
CA LEU A 81 14.74 -6.41 14.74
C LEU A 81 15.60 -5.47 15.60
N ALA A 82 15.51 -4.16 15.42
CA ALA A 82 16.22 -3.20 16.25
C ALA A 82 15.72 -3.20 17.71
N THR A 83 14.46 -3.57 17.98
CA THR A 83 13.97 -3.73 19.36
C THR A 83 14.38 -5.06 20.00
N LEU A 84 14.78 -6.05 19.21
CA LEU A 84 15.24 -7.37 19.64
C LEU A 84 16.76 -7.44 19.45
N ASP A 85 17.52 -6.91 20.40
CA ASP A 85 18.97 -7.04 20.37
C ASP A 85 19.32 -8.55 20.45
N GLY A 86 19.86 -9.08 19.34
CA GLY A 86 19.96 -10.52 19.06
C GLY A 86 20.93 -11.29 19.96
N LEU A 87 21.46 -10.68 21.02
CA LEU A 87 22.41 -11.30 21.93
C LEU A 87 21.82 -11.67 23.31
N THR A 88 20.66 -11.13 23.74
CA THR A 88 20.23 -11.29 25.15
C THR A 88 18.75 -11.55 25.42
N GLN A 89 17.82 -11.41 24.46
CA GLN A 89 16.36 -11.43 24.71
C GLN A 89 15.87 -10.42 25.78
N VAL A 90 16.70 -9.44 26.16
CA VAL A 90 16.30 -8.34 27.04
C VAL A 90 15.99 -7.11 26.19
N ALA A 91 15.05 -6.26 26.64
CA ALA A 91 14.69 -5.02 25.97
C ALA A 91 15.94 -4.22 25.60
N ASN A 92 16.08 -3.83 24.32
CA ASN A 92 17.19 -2.98 23.87
C ASN A 92 17.28 -1.72 24.75
N ARG A 93 18.49 -1.18 25.01
CA ARG A 93 18.72 0.00 25.85
C ARG A 93 17.78 1.16 25.53
N ARG A 94 17.46 1.37 24.25
CA ARG A 94 16.47 2.36 23.80
C ARG A 94 15.04 2.08 24.30
N LYS A 95 14.61 0.82 24.31
CA LYS A 95 13.29 0.42 24.83
C LYS A 95 13.21 0.47 26.35
N PHE A 96 14.32 0.18 27.03
CA PHE A 96 14.44 0.42 28.46
C PHE A 96 14.28 1.91 28.79
N ASP A 97 15.04 2.79 28.10
CA ASP A 97 14.98 4.24 28.32
C ASP A 97 13.58 4.81 28.05
N GLU A 98 12.93 4.41 26.95
CA GLU A 98 11.55 4.80 26.62
C GLU A 98 10.54 4.37 27.69
N CYS A 99 10.65 3.12 28.17
CA CYS A 99 9.77 2.59 29.20
C CYS A 99 10.00 3.31 30.54
N LEU A 100 11.26 3.52 30.91
CA LEU A 100 11.67 4.23 32.11
C LEU A 100 11.10 5.65 32.13
N GLU A 101 11.21 6.41 31.03
CA GLU A 101 10.65 7.75 30.93
C GLU A 101 9.12 7.78 31.03
N SER A 102 8.45 6.79 30.46
CA SER A 102 6.98 6.68 30.55
C SER A 102 6.55 6.42 31.99
N GLN A 103 7.15 5.42 32.63
CA GLN A 103 6.87 5.05 34.01
C GLN A 103 7.23 6.18 34.98
N TRP A 104 8.35 6.88 34.76
CA TRP A 104 8.77 8.03 35.57
C TRP A 104 7.74 9.17 35.54
N ARG A 105 7.16 9.46 34.36
CA ARG A 105 6.11 10.47 34.21
C ARG A 105 4.80 10.06 34.87
N GLU A 106 4.50 8.77 34.92
CA GLU A 106 3.30 8.23 35.56
C GLU A 106 3.44 8.24 37.09
N ALA A 107 4.53 7.69 37.61
CA ALA A 107 4.84 7.69 39.04
C ALA A 107 4.94 9.10 39.64
N ARG A 108 5.48 10.08 38.89
CA ARG A 108 5.51 11.48 39.31
C ARG A 108 4.12 12.13 39.37
N ARG A 109 3.16 11.69 38.55
CA ARG A 109 1.77 12.15 38.61
C ARG A 109 1.02 11.53 39.78
N GLU A 110 1.34 10.28 40.13
CA GLU A 110 0.65 9.52 41.18
C GLU A 110 1.36 9.56 42.56
N GLN A 111 2.46 10.31 42.68
CA GLN A 111 3.35 10.29 43.88
C GLN A 111 3.76 8.87 44.30
N SER A 112 3.98 7.99 43.33
CA SER A 112 4.45 6.63 43.56
C SER A 112 5.98 6.55 43.41
N TYR A 113 6.60 5.61 44.12
CA TYR A 113 8.04 5.37 44.05
C TYR A 113 8.37 4.34 42.97
N LEU A 114 9.39 4.61 42.16
CA LEU A 114 9.95 3.65 41.19
C LEU A 114 11.20 2.99 41.77
N GLY A 115 11.21 1.65 41.76
CA GLY A 115 12.40 0.85 42.03
C GLY A 115 13.02 0.34 40.73
N MET A 116 14.35 0.30 40.65
CA MET A 116 15.09 -0.30 39.54
C MET A 116 15.91 -1.47 40.07
N ILE A 117 15.86 -2.62 39.39
CA ILE A 117 16.69 -3.78 39.70
C ILE A 117 17.78 -3.85 38.63
N CYS A 118 19.02 -3.63 39.04
CA CYS A 118 20.19 -3.84 38.17
C CYS A 118 20.75 -5.23 38.46
N ALA A 119 20.77 -6.10 37.45
CA ALA A 119 21.54 -7.34 37.47
C ALA A 119 22.86 -7.09 36.72
N THR A 120 23.98 -7.38 37.37
CA THR A 120 25.34 -7.35 36.79
C THR A 120 25.64 -8.60 35.99
#